data_AF-A0A2E4WNY4-F1
#
_entry.id   AF-A0A2E4WNY4-F1
#
_cell.length_a   1.000
_cell.length_b   1.000
_cell.length_c   1.000
_cell.angle_alpha   90.00
_cell.angle_beta   90.00
_cell.angle_gamma   90.00
#
_symmetry.space_group_name_H-M   'P 1'
#
loop_
_entity.id
_entity.type
_entity.pdbx_description
1 polymer ?
#
loop_
_entity_poly.entity_id
_entity_poly.type
_entity_poly.pdbx_seq_one_letter_code
_entity_poly.pdbx_strand_id
1 'polypeptide(L)'
;MEIVMIKKHGCGPCKMYEPTIKEIAKINDLEFRTVQAEDMPEDIRPKYFPYFYLRQDNEVLEGWAGTNERKLNSVLKRHITNLKLK
;
A
#
# COMPACT_ATOMS: atom_id res chain seq x y z
N MET A 1 12.66 2.15 1.42
CA MET A 1 11.26 2.12 1.91
C MET A 1 10.45 1.22 0.99
N GLU A 2 9.40 0.57 1.49
CA GLU A 2 8.54 -0.30 0.70
C GLU A 2 7.05 0.01 0.92
N ILE A 3 6.24 -0.17 -0.14
CA ILE A 3 4.78 -0.23 -0.06
C ILE A 3 4.36 -1.70 -0.11
N VAL A 4 3.66 -2.15 0.92
CA VAL A 4 3.09 -3.49 1.02
C VAL A 4 1.58 -3.40 0.83
N MET A 5 1.07 -3.93 -0.27
CA MET A 5 -0.38 -4.02 -0.51
C MET A 5 -0.93 -5.35 0.00
N ILE A 6 -1.85 -5.29 0.96
CA ILE A 6 -2.64 -6.45 1.37
C ILE A 6 -3.87 -6.53 0.47
N LYS A 7 -4.03 -7.68 -0.19
CA LYS A 7 -5.16 -8.01 -1.03
C LYS A 7 -5.86 -9.27 -0.54
N LYS A 8 -7.08 -9.47 -1.02
CA LYS A 8 -7.91 -10.64 -0.73
C LYS A 8 -8.35 -11.27 -2.06
N HIS A 9 -8.54 -12.59 -2.09
CA HIS A 9 -9.15 -13.24 -3.23
C HIS A 9 -10.55 -12.66 -3.53
N GLY A 10 -10.85 -12.48 -4.82
CA GLY A 10 -12.11 -11.89 -5.28
C GLY A 10 -12.24 -10.37 -5.05
N CYS A 11 -11.20 -9.69 -4.59
CA CYS A 11 -11.22 -8.24 -4.40
C CYS A 11 -11.04 -7.48 -5.74
N GLY A 12 -12.16 -7.10 -6.36
CA GLY A 12 -12.18 -6.27 -7.58
C GLY A 12 -11.35 -4.98 -7.46
N PRO A 13 -11.56 -4.15 -6.40
CA PRO A 13 -10.78 -2.94 -6.17
C PRO A 13 -9.27 -3.18 -6.05
N CYS A 14 -8.87 -4.31 -5.47
CA CYS A 14 -7.45 -4.67 -5.34
C CYS A 14 -6.82 -4.87 -6.73
N LYS A 15 -7.47 -5.64 -7.60
CA LYS A 15 -6.98 -5.89 -8.96
C LYS A 15 -6.90 -4.61 -9.80
N MET A 16 -7.88 -3.72 -9.64
CA MET A 16 -7.93 -2.45 -10.40
C MET A 16 -6.86 -1.45 -9.94
N TYR A 17 -6.56 -1.39 -8.63
CA TYR A 17 -5.69 -0.36 -8.07
C TYR A 17 -4.22 -0.79 -7.95
N GLU A 18 -3.93 -2.09 -7.98
CA GLU A 18 -2.56 -2.63 -7.95
C GLU A 18 -1.61 -2.00 -9.00
N PRO A 19 -2.01 -1.79 -10.27
CA PRO A 19 -1.16 -1.12 -11.25
C PRO A 19 -0.83 0.33 -10.88
N THR A 20 -1.81 1.07 -10.33
CA THR A 20 -1.64 2.47 -9.94
C THR A 20 -0.63 2.61 -8.82
N ILE A 21 -0.78 1.83 -7.75
CA ILE A 21 0.13 1.90 -6.61
C ILE A 21 1.54 1.41 -6.97
N LYS A 22 1.65 0.40 -7.84
CA LYS A 22 2.93 -0.12 -8.32
C LYS A 22 3.70 0.93 -9.13
N GLU A 23 3.00 1.69 -9.97
CA GLU A 23 3.63 2.78 -10.72
C GLU A 23 4.06 3.92 -9.79
N ILE A 24 3.25 4.27 -8.80
CA ILE A 24 3.61 5.29 -7.80
C ILE A 24 4.85 4.86 -7.01
N ALA A 25 4.93 3.60 -6.60
CA ALA A 25 6.11 3.06 -5.94
C ALA A 25 7.35 3.19 -6.84
N LYS A 26 7.25 2.78 -8.10
CA LYS A 26 8.32 2.87 -9.08
C LYS A 26 8.83 4.30 -9.31
N ILE A 27 7.93 5.26 -9.52
CA ILE A 27 8.31 6.67 -9.77
C ILE A 27 9.05 7.26 -8.55
N ASN A 28 8.71 6.78 -7.35
CA ASN A 28 9.28 7.25 -6.08
C ASN A 28 10.42 6.39 -5.54
N ASP A 29 10.96 5.46 -6.35
CA ASP A 29 12.05 4.56 -5.94
C ASP A 29 11.73 3.77 -4.65
N LEU A 30 10.48 3.34 -4.53
CA LEU A 30 10.00 2.49 -3.45
C LEU A 30 9.87 1.06 -3.94
N GLU A 31 10.25 0.12 -3.09
CA GLU A 31 9.93 -1.29 -3.29
C GLU A 31 8.41 -1.50 -3.21
N PHE A 32 7.89 -2.43 -4.01
CA PHE A 32 6.46 -2.76 -4.01
C PHE A 32 6.26 -4.26 -3.97
N ARG A 33 5.48 -4.72 -2.99
CA ARG A 33 5.07 -6.12 -2.90
C ARG A 33 3.63 -6.26 -2.46
N THR A 34 3.06 -7.43 -2.74
CA THR A 34 1.70 -7.78 -2.39
C THR A 34 1.66 -8.97 -1.45
N VAL A 35 0.73 -8.98 -0.50
CA VAL A 35 0.49 -10.09 0.43
C VAL A 35 -1.00 -10.45 0.36
N GLN A 36 -1.32 -11.75 0.34
CA GLN A 36 -2.71 -12.19 0.47
C GLN A 36 -3.09 -12.15 1.94
N ALA A 37 -4.27 -11.60 2.26
CA ALA A 37 -4.79 -11.56 3.60
C ALA A 37 -4.96 -12.97 4.18
N GLU A 38 -5.27 -13.94 3.33
CA GLU A 38 -5.41 -15.35 3.64
C GLU A 38 -4.11 -15.98 4.19
N ASP A 39 -2.94 -15.46 3.79
CA ASP A 39 -1.63 -15.90 4.28
C ASP A 39 -1.23 -15.22 5.60
N MET A 40 -2.01 -14.25 6.09
CA MET A 40 -1.75 -13.53 7.34
C MET A 40 -2.49 -14.17 8.52
N PRO A 41 -1.95 -14.11 9.75
CA PRO A 41 -2.70 -14.42 10.98
C PRO A 41 -3.97 -13.57 11.12
N GLU A 42 -5.07 -14.17 11.58
CA GLU A 42 -6.41 -13.55 11.57
C GLU A 42 -6.52 -12.28 12.42
N ASP A 43 -5.78 -12.23 13.52
CA ASP A 43 -5.74 -11.13 14.48
C ASP A 43 -5.10 -9.86 13.90
N ILE A 44 -4.24 -10.00 12.88
CA ILE A 44 -3.57 -8.87 12.22
C ILE A 44 -4.11 -8.57 10.81
N ARG A 45 -5.12 -9.31 10.34
CA ARG A 45 -5.73 -9.09 9.02
C ARG A 45 -6.47 -7.74 8.99
N PRO A 46 -6.23 -6.89 7.98
CA PRO A 46 -7.02 -5.69 7.78
C PRO A 46 -8.51 -6.00 7.56
N LYS A 47 -9.40 -5.17 8.10
CA LYS A 47 -10.86 -5.30 7.89
C LYS A 47 -11.32 -4.86 6.50
N TYR A 48 -10.52 -4.06 5.81
CA TYR A 48 -10.85 -3.44 4.53
C TYR A 48 -9.76 -3.70 3.50
N PHE A 49 -10.14 -3.92 2.24
CA PHE A 49 -9.22 -4.20 1.14
C PHE A 49 -9.50 -3.29 -0.07
N PRO A 50 -8.48 -2.89 -0.84
CA PRO A 50 -7.06 -3.10 -0.55
C PRO A 50 -6.60 -2.30 0.68
N TYR A 51 -5.64 -2.87 1.41
CA TYR A 51 -4.96 -2.19 2.50
C TYR A 51 -3.50 -2.01 2.14
N PHE A 52 -2.85 -0.99 2.66
CA PHE A 52 -1.46 -0.68 2.36
C PHE A 52 -0.70 -0.36 3.64
N TYR A 53 0.53 -0.83 3.71
CA TYR A 53 1.51 -0.40 4.68
C TYR A 53 2.68 0.27 3.99
N LEU A 54 3.11 1.41 4.52
CA LEU A 54 4.40 2.00 4.22
C LEU A 54 5.39 1.49 5.27
N ARG A 55 6.48 0.86 4.83
CA ARG A 55 7.49 0.30 5.72
C ARG A 55 8.88 0.87 5.43
N GLN A 56 9.67 0.96 6.50
CA GLN A 56 11.08 1.32 6.45
C GLN A 56 11.81 0.49 7.50
N ASP A 57 12.93 -0.14 7.11
CA ASP A 57 13.82 -0.86 8.04
C ASP A 57 13.10 -1.84 8.99
N ASN A 58 12.18 -2.63 8.42
CA ASN A 58 11.28 -3.58 9.09
C ASN A 58 10.14 -2.99 9.95
N GLU A 59 10.10 -1.69 10.16
CA GLU A 59 9.03 -1.01 10.87
C GLU A 59 7.87 -0.62 9.94
N VAL A 60 6.66 -0.62 10.49
CA VAL A 60 5.47 -0.07 9.82
C VAL A 60 5.37 1.40 10.20
N LEU A 61 5.58 2.29 9.24
CA LEU A 61 5.47 3.73 9.45
C LEU A 61 4.01 4.17 9.49
N GLU A 62 3.21 3.71 8.52
CA GLU A 62 1.80 4.07 8.42
C GLU A 62 1.01 3.04 7.61
N GLY A 63 -0.27 2.88 7.94
CA GLY A 63 -1.21 2.04 7.21
C GLY A 63 -2.42 2.82 6.71
N TRP A 64 -2.94 2.48 5.52
CA TRP A 64 -4.16 3.07 4.98
C TRP A 64 -4.97 2.06 4.15
N ALA A 65 -6.29 2.31 4.05
CA ALA A 65 -7.21 1.45 3.32
C ALA A 65 -7.82 2.18 2.12
N GLY A 66 -8.20 1.39 1.12
CA GLY A 66 -8.97 1.81 -0.04
C GLY A 66 -8.15 2.45 -1.16
N THR A 67 -8.85 2.88 -2.20
CA THR A 67 -8.28 3.38 -3.47
C THR A 67 -8.28 4.90 -3.54
N ASN A 68 -8.36 5.59 -2.41
CA ASN A 68 -8.42 7.06 -2.35
C ASN A 68 -7.03 7.66 -2.52
N GLU A 69 -6.76 8.21 -3.70
CA GLU A 69 -5.48 8.84 -4.04
C GLU A 69 -5.12 10.03 -3.14
N ARG A 70 -6.11 10.80 -2.64
CA ARG A 70 -5.82 11.90 -1.71
C ARG A 70 -5.23 11.36 -0.40
N LYS A 71 -5.75 10.24 0.10
CA LYS A 71 -5.23 9.59 1.31
C LYS A 71 -3.84 9.02 1.07
N LEU A 72 -3.63 8.33 -0.06
CA LEU A 72 -2.32 7.84 -0.49
C LEU A 72 -1.29 8.98 -0.52
N ASN A 73 -1.59 10.04 -1.25
CA ASN A 73 -0.69 11.19 -1.40
C ASN A 73 -0.40 11.85 -0.05
N SER A 74 -1.40 11.93 0.82
CA SER A 74 -1.23 12.46 2.18
C SER A 74 -0.26 11.62 3.02
N VAL A 75 -0.37 10.28 2.96
CA VAL A 75 0.57 9.36 3.65
C VAL A 75 1.97 9.52 3.08
N LEU A 76 2.13 9.41 1.76
CA LEU A 76 3.45 9.45 1.15
C LEU A 76 4.15 10.80 1.37
N LYS A 77 3.43 11.93 1.33
CA LYS A 77 4.00 13.27 1.60
C LYS A 77 4.56 13.43 3.02
N ARG A 78 4.05 12.69 4.00
CA ARG A 78 4.55 12.75 5.38
C ARG A 78 5.93 12.11 5.54
N HIS A 79 6.22 11.09 4.73
CA HIS A 79 7.39 10.24 4.92
C HIS A 79 8.41 10.33 3.76
N ILE A 80 8.03 10.94 2.63
CA ILE A 80 8.87 11.04 1.43
C ILE A 80 9.07 12.52 1.08
N THR A 81 10.27 13.03 1.35
CA THR A 81 10.63 14.45 1.16
C THR A 81 10.51 14.93 -0.29
N ASN A 82 10.80 14.07 -1.27
CA ASN A 82 10.78 14.39 -2.71
C ASN A 82 9.72 13.59 -3.46
N LEU A 83 8.49 13.57 -2.92
CA LEU A 83 7.40 12.80 -3.52
C LEU A 83 7.07 13.29 -4.93
N LYS A 84 7.14 12.35 -5.89
CA LYS A 84 6.67 12.50 -7.26
C LYS A 84 5.27 11.89 -7.37
N LEU A 85 4.32 12.71 -7.81
CA LEU A 85 2.96 12.25 -8.10
C LEU A 85 2.80 12.15 -9.62
N LYS A 86 1.95 11.22 -10.06
CA LYS A 86 1.54 11.11 -11.46
C LYS A 86 0.53 12.21 -11.80
#